data_AF-A0A2V7R0U8-F1
#
_entry.id   AF-A0A2V7R0U8-F1
#
_cell.length_a   1.000
_cell.length_b   1.000
_cell.length_c   1.000
_cell.angle_alpha   90.00
_cell.angle_beta   90.00
_cell.angle_gamma   90.00
#
_symmetry.space_group_name_H-M   'P 1'
#
loop_
_entity.id
_entity.type
_entity.pdbx_description
1 polymer ?
#
loop_
_entity_poly.entity_id
_entity_poly.type
_entity_poly.pdbx_seq_one_letter_code
_entity_poly.pdbx_strand_id
1 'polypeptide(L)'
;MTYAMLFVGLLLVFFPRRILQSSGMVPPTTLGLLEVVGVLLGTAGAALALWCILTFVLVGKGTPAPFDPPRRLVVAGPYRYVRNPMYIGAGLGLAGAAMVYGSLPLLGYVGLFLLAAHAFVVLYEEPTLTRLFGEQYRAYQASVRRWLPRFSVMDRPDQRWLRAVLLLGVLYLVVGATFATLAGRSGSGQMRVAWRLAAWVVSAAAFAAHIGYEHVRLRHSPRRTAVHAAMAVALGAFALAVAANVHGHAAASHNQRGLALALVAWPALSGLPAFVVALAAGSGLALIRRRVTRGAGGHS
;
A
#
# COMPACT_ATOMS: atom_id res chain seq x y z
N MET A 1 6.18 5.86 18.61
CA MET A 1 4.78 5.74 18.14
C MET A 1 4.04 7.07 18.20
N THR A 2 3.79 7.65 19.38
CA THR A 2 2.95 8.86 19.57
C THR A 2 3.36 10.05 18.69
N TYR A 3 4.65 10.38 18.61
CA TYR A 3 5.15 11.49 17.78
C TYR A 3 4.95 11.25 16.27
N ALA A 4 5.08 10.02 15.78
CA ALA A 4 4.84 9.70 14.37
C ALA A 4 3.35 9.79 14.02
N MET A 5 2.47 9.36 14.94
CA MET A 5 1.01 9.52 14.80
C MET A 5 0.59 11.00 14.86
N LEU A 6 1.21 11.81 15.73
CA LEU A 6 1.02 13.26 15.78
C LEU A 6 1.49 13.93 14.48
N PHE A 7 2.70 13.61 14.00
CA PHE A 7 3.25 14.17 12.76
C PHE A 7 2.38 13.85 11.54
N VAL A 8 1.98 12.58 11.38
CA VAL A 8 1.08 12.13 10.32
C VAL A 8 -0.32 12.76 10.45
N GLY A 9 -0.92 12.74 11.64
CA GLY A 9 -2.24 13.32 11.87
C GLY A 9 -2.29 14.83 11.68
N LEU A 10 -1.23 15.55 12.08
CA LEU A 10 -1.16 17.00 11.96
C LEU A 10 -0.87 17.43 10.51
N LEU A 11 0.20 16.92 9.91
CA LEU A 11 0.67 17.40 8.59
C LEU A 11 -0.04 16.77 7.41
N LEU A 12 -0.57 15.54 7.53
CA LEU A 12 -1.21 14.82 6.41
C LEU A 12 -2.73 14.78 6.51
N VAL A 13 -3.32 15.18 7.65
CA VAL A 13 -4.79 15.20 7.82
C VAL A 13 -5.30 16.57 8.30
N PHE A 14 -4.76 17.12 9.39
CA PHE A 14 -5.27 18.37 9.97
C PHE A 14 -5.02 19.60 9.08
N PHE A 15 -3.76 19.87 8.71
CA PHE A 15 -3.44 21.03 7.85
C PHE A 15 -4.07 20.95 6.45
N PRO A 16 -4.00 19.82 5.71
CA PRO A 16 -4.70 19.68 4.43
C PRO A 16 -6.20 19.93 4.54
N ARG A 17 -6.86 19.41 5.57
CA ARG A 17 -8.29 19.61 5.79
C ARG A 17 -8.62 21.08 6.09
N ARG A 18 -7.79 21.78 6.86
CA ARG A 18 -7.96 23.22 7.13
C ARG A 18 -7.80 24.06 5.87
N ILE A 19 -6.79 23.78 5.05
CA ILE A 19 -6.58 24.43 3.74
C ILE A 19 -7.79 24.22 2.83
N LEU A 20 -8.31 22.98 2.76
CA LEU A 20 -9.49 22.65 1.97
C LEU A 20 -10.73 23.42 2.43
N GLN A 21 -10.97 23.45 3.75
CA GLN A 21 -12.09 24.18 4.37
C GLN A 21 -11.99 25.69 4.16
N SER A 22 -10.80 26.29 4.26
CA SER A 22 -10.60 27.72 4.00
C SER A 22 -10.70 28.10 2.53
N SER A 23 -10.55 27.15 1.61
CA SER A 23 -10.58 27.39 0.16
C SER A 23 -11.99 27.30 -0.45
N GLY A 24 -13.02 26.96 0.33
CA GLY A 24 -14.42 26.88 -0.13
C GLY A 24 -14.71 25.81 -1.19
N MET A 25 -13.76 24.93 -1.52
CA MET A 25 -13.90 24.00 -2.64
C MET A 25 -14.79 22.80 -2.29
N VAL A 26 -15.82 22.63 -3.12
CA VAL A 26 -16.74 21.49 -3.11
C VAL A 26 -16.08 20.34 -3.89
N PRO A 27 -16.21 19.06 -3.47
CA PRO A 27 -15.74 17.92 -4.25
C PRO A 27 -16.37 17.93 -5.66
N PRO A 28 -15.61 17.62 -6.73
CA PRO A 28 -16.15 17.66 -8.09
C PRO A 28 -17.29 16.66 -8.27
N THR A 29 -18.37 17.12 -8.91
CA THR A 29 -19.61 16.34 -9.13
C THR A 29 -19.46 15.29 -10.24
N THR A 30 -18.42 15.40 -11.07
CA THR A 30 -18.06 14.45 -12.12
C THR A 30 -16.58 14.10 -12.02
N LEU A 31 -16.22 12.83 -12.22
CA LEU A 31 -14.83 12.39 -12.26
C LEU A 31 -14.28 12.58 -13.68
N GLY A 32 -13.56 13.67 -13.89
CA GLY A 32 -12.72 13.86 -15.07
C GLY A 32 -11.42 13.04 -14.99
N LEU A 33 -10.58 13.18 -16.02
CA LEU A 33 -9.29 12.49 -16.10
C LEU A 33 -8.35 12.92 -14.96
N LEU A 34 -8.40 14.18 -14.54
CA LEU A 34 -7.53 14.74 -13.52
C LEU A 34 -7.83 14.15 -12.13
N GLU A 35 -9.12 14.01 -11.81
CA GLU A 35 -9.63 13.41 -10.58
C GLU A 35 -9.27 11.92 -10.53
N VAL A 36 -9.45 11.18 -11.64
CA VAL A 36 -9.04 9.77 -11.72
C VAL A 36 -7.54 9.62 -11.49
N VAL A 37 -6.70 10.44 -12.10
CA VAL A 37 -5.25 10.45 -11.85
C VAL A 37 -4.93 10.82 -10.41
N GLY A 38 -5.63 11.81 -9.82
CA GLY A 38 -5.49 12.18 -8.42
C GLY A 38 -5.83 11.03 -7.45
N VAL A 39 -6.90 10.29 -7.71
CA VAL A 39 -7.27 9.08 -6.97
C VAL A 39 -6.19 7.99 -7.11
N LEU A 40 -5.66 7.77 -8.32
CA LEU A 40 -4.59 6.79 -8.56
C LEU A 40 -3.27 7.17 -7.85
N LEU A 41 -2.92 8.46 -7.81
CA LEU A 41 -1.75 8.94 -7.06
C LEU A 41 -1.95 8.84 -5.55
N GLY A 42 -3.13 9.24 -5.05
CA GLY A 42 -3.46 9.15 -3.62
C GLY A 42 -3.48 7.69 -3.12
N THR A 43 -4.03 6.78 -3.92
CA THR A 43 -4.04 5.34 -3.62
C THR A 43 -2.63 4.74 -3.62
N ALA A 44 -1.81 5.05 -4.63
CA ALA A 44 -0.42 4.60 -4.68
C ALA A 44 0.39 5.15 -3.48
N GLY A 45 0.19 6.42 -3.12
CA GLY A 45 0.91 7.08 -2.03
C GLY A 45 0.65 6.46 -0.66
N ALA A 46 -0.62 6.29 -0.29
CA ALA A 46 -0.96 5.72 1.01
C ALA A 46 -0.80 4.18 1.06
N ALA A 47 -0.86 3.46 -0.07
CA ALA A 47 -0.41 2.07 -0.11
C ALA A 47 1.11 1.93 0.11
N LEU A 48 1.91 2.84 -0.46
CA LEU A 48 3.35 2.91 -0.19
C LEU A 48 3.62 3.23 1.30
N ALA A 49 2.87 4.15 1.89
CA ALA A 49 2.95 4.45 3.32
C ALA A 49 2.59 3.24 4.20
N LEU A 50 1.50 2.53 3.89
CA LEU A 50 1.11 1.29 4.57
C LEU A 50 2.21 0.22 4.46
N TRP A 51 2.81 0.03 3.28
CA TRP A 51 3.93 -0.90 3.09
C TRP A 51 5.17 -0.48 3.89
N CYS A 52 5.46 0.83 4.01
CA CYS A 52 6.52 1.35 4.87
C CYS A 52 6.27 1.01 6.34
N ILE A 53 5.04 1.24 6.84
CA ILE A 53 4.64 0.94 8.22
C ILE A 53 4.74 -0.56 8.50
N LEU A 54 4.18 -1.40 7.62
CA LEU A 54 4.26 -2.86 7.75
C LEU A 54 5.72 -3.36 7.70
N THR A 55 6.57 -2.74 6.88
CA THR A 55 8.01 -3.08 6.83
C THR A 55 8.68 -2.77 8.17
N PHE A 56 8.44 -1.59 8.76
CA PHE A 56 8.96 -1.24 10.08
C PHE A 56 8.47 -2.20 11.17
N VAL A 57 7.17 -2.50 11.22
CA VAL A 57 6.57 -3.40 12.22
C VAL A 57 7.09 -4.84 12.08
N LEU A 58 7.15 -5.38 10.86
CA LEU A 58 7.47 -6.80 10.61
C LEU A 58 8.97 -7.10 10.57
N VAL A 59 9.81 -6.12 10.22
CA VAL A 59 11.27 -6.29 10.06
C VAL A 59 12.05 -5.62 11.20
N GLY A 60 11.58 -4.50 11.73
CA GLY A 60 12.32 -3.66 12.68
C GLY A 60 12.49 -4.25 14.09
N LYS A 61 11.58 -5.14 14.53
CA LYS A 61 11.55 -5.72 15.90
C LYS A 61 11.71 -4.67 17.03
N GLY A 62 11.14 -3.48 16.83
CA GLY A 62 11.19 -2.32 17.73
C GLY A 62 10.32 -1.19 17.17
N THR A 63 9.92 -0.22 17.99
CA THR A 63 8.98 0.84 17.55
C THR A 63 9.66 2.15 17.18
N PRO A 64 9.06 2.99 16.29
CA PRO A 64 9.59 4.31 15.96
C PRO A 64 9.31 5.30 17.10
N ALA A 65 10.01 5.14 18.21
CA ALA A 65 10.05 6.06 19.35
C ALA A 65 11.53 6.41 19.63
N PRO A 66 11.86 7.67 20.01
CA PRO A 66 13.23 8.06 20.35
C PRO A 66 13.90 7.25 21.49
N PHE A 67 13.12 6.43 22.20
CA PHE A 67 13.47 5.76 23.45
C PHE A 67 13.59 4.23 23.32
N ASP A 68 13.41 3.67 22.12
CA ASP A 68 13.67 2.25 21.81
C ASP A 68 14.38 2.15 20.44
N PRO A 69 15.68 2.46 20.38
CA PRO A 69 16.40 2.54 19.11
C PRO A 69 16.45 1.17 18.40
N PRO A 70 16.05 1.09 17.12
CA PRO A 70 15.97 -0.19 16.41
C PRO A 70 17.37 -0.81 16.27
N ARG A 71 17.54 -2.01 16.83
CA ARG A 71 18.84 -2.72 16.88
C ARG A 71 19.44 -3.10 15.52
N ARG A 72 18.77 -2.80 14.39
CA ARG A 72 19.23 -2.99 13.01
C ARG A 72 18.65 -1.93 12.07
N LEU A 73 19.46 -1.46 11.12
CA LEU A 73 19.01 -0.59 10.04
C LEU A 73 17.99 -1.32 9.13
N VAL A 74 16.82 -0.73 8.91
CA VAL A 74 15.72 -1.36 8.15
C VAL A 74 15.90 -1.19 6.64
N VAL A 75 16.77 -2.02 6.04
CA VAL A 75 17.02 -2.06 4.59
C VAL A 75 16.11 -3.09 3.90
N ALA A 76 14.80 -2.96 4.09
CA ALA A 76 13.79 -3.92 3.60
C ALA A 76 12.59 -3.24 2.94
N GLY A 77 11.73 -4.00 2.27
CA GLY A 77 10.49 -3.48 1.68
C GLY A 77 10.76 -2.35 0.67
N PRO A 78 10.12 -1.17 0.81
CA PRO A 78 10.41 0.01 -0.02
C PRO A 78 11.80 0.62 0.21
N TYR A 79 12.36 0.51 1.42
CA TYR A 79 13.62 1.15 1.82
C TYR A 79 14.85 0.65 1.06
N ARG A 80 14.77 -0.49 0.37
CA ARG A 80 15.83 -1.00 -0.51
C ARG A 80 15.97 -0.23 -1.84
N TYR A 81 14.95 0.53 -2.25
CA TYR A 81 14.93 1.24 -3.53
C TYR A 81 15.18 2.74 -3.38
N VAL A 82 14.67 3.32 -2.29
CA VAL A 82 14.82 4.74 -1.96
C VAL A 82 14.90 4.86 -0.45
N ARG A 83 15.66 5.82 0.08
CA ARG A 83 15.85 5.96 1.53
C ARG A 83 14.64 6.55 2.25
N ASN A 84 13.82 7.34 1.55
CA ASN A 84 12.70 8.11 2.11
C ASN A 84 11.31 7.75 1.52
N PRO A 85 10.93 6.47 1.39
CA PRO A 85 9.71 6.03 0.71
C PRO A 85 8.43 6.48 1.40
N MET A 86 8.44 6.63 2.74
CA MET A 86 7.27 7.07 3.51
C MET A 86 6.89 8.52 3.20
N TYR A 87 7.89 9.42 3.10
CA TYR A 87 7.67 10.82 2.71
C TYR A 87 7.20 10.95 1.26
N ILE A 88 7.69 10.07 0.35
CA ILE A 88 7.20 9.99 -1.03
C ILE A 88 5.73 9.53 -1.04
N GLY A 89 5.37 8.51 -0.25
CA GLY A 89 3.98 8.06 -0.12
C GLY A 89 3.04 9.15 0.41
N ALA A 90 3.50 9.91 1.41
CA ALA A 90 2.79 11.07 1.93
C ALA A 90 2.61 12.19 0.89
N GLY A 91 3.67 12.54 0.15
CA GLY A 91 3.62 13.54 -0.91
C GLY A 91 2.69 13.14 -2.07
N LEU A 92 2.70 11.87 -2.47
CA LEU A 92 1.75 11.30 -3.45
C LEU A 92 0.30 11.35 -2.94
N GLY A 93 0.09 11.08 -1.64
CA GLY A 93 -1.19 11.24 -0.97
C GLY A 93 -1.74 12.66 -1.06
N LEU A 94 -0.91 13.65 -0.69
CA LEU A 94 -1.28 15.06 -0.73
C LEU A 94 -1.47 15.58 -2.17
N ALA A 95 -0.62 15.17 -3.11
CA ALA A 95 -0.73 15.53 -4.53
C ALA A 95 -2.00 14.94 -5.16
N GLY A 96 -2.31 13.68 -4.85
CA GLY A 96 -3.57 13.05 -5.25
C GLY A 96 -4.79 13.82 -4.74
N ALA A 97 -4.78 14.23 -3.47
CA ALA A 97 -5.83 15.09 -2.91
C ALA A 97 -5.89 16.46 -3.61
N ALA A 98 -4.76 17.12 -3.84
CA ALA A 98 -4.72 18.41 -4.55
C ALA A 98 -5.34 18.33 -5.95
N MET A 99 -5.11 17.23 -6.68
CA MET A 99 -5.69 16.98 -8.00
C MET A 99 -7.19 16.65 -7.93
N VAL A 100 -7.64 15.82 -6.98
CA VAL A 100 -9.07 15.51 -6.79
C VAL A 100 -9.89 16.74 -6.40
N TYR A 101 -9.30 17.70 -5.68
CA TYR A 101 -9.98 18.93 -5.27
C TYR A 101 -9.65 20.16 -6.13
N GLY A 102 -8.92 20.02 -7.24
CA GLY A 102 -8.52 21.16 -8.09
C GLY A 102 -7.71 22.25 -7.37
N SER A 103 -7.04 21.91 -6.26
CA SER A 103 -6.58 22.87 -5.26
C SER A 103 -5.14 23.32 -5.47
N LEU A 104 -4.96 24.49 -6.09
CA LEU A 104 -3.64 25.16 -6.15
C LEU A 104 -3.04 25.42 -4.76
N PRO A 105 -3.78 25.88 -3.73
CA PRO A 105 -3.24 26.05 -2.38
C PRO A 105 -2.74 24.74 -1.75
N LEU A 106 -3.48 23.63 -1.93
CA LEU A 106 -3.03 22.33 -1.44
C LEU A 106 -1.83 21.81 -2.24
N LEU A 107 -1.75 22.08 -3.55
CA LEU A 107 -0.57 21.77 -4.36
C LEU A 107 0.67 22.54 -3.89
N GLY A 108 0.52 23.82 -3.54
CA GLY A 108 1.56 24.62 -2.89
C GLY A 108 2.00 24.03 -1.54
N TYR A 109 1.04 23.55 -0.75
CA TYR A 109 1.33 22.82 0.49
C TYR A 109 2.05 21.49 0.26
N VAL A 110 1.82 20.77 -0.85
CA VAL A 110 2.64 19.59 -1.23
C VAL A 110 4.09 19.99 -1.44
N GLY A 111 4.33 21.10 -2.17
CA GLY A 111 5.67 21.65 -2.38
C GLY A 111 6.36 21.98 -1.05
N LEU A 112 5.67 22.72 -0.17
CA LEU A 112 6.16 23.06 1.17
C LEU A 112 6.45 21.81 2.02
N PHE A 113 5.57 20.81 2.01
CA PHE A 113 5.75 19.54 2.71
C PHE A 113 7.00 18.79 2.21
N LEU A 114 7.20 18.70 0.89
CA LEU A 114 8.37 18.03 0.31
C LEU A 114 9.68 18.78 0.62
N LEU A 115 9.66 20.11 0.63
CA LEU A 115 10.80 20.94 1.05
C LEU A 115 11.12 20.75 2.54
N ALA A 116 10.11 20.79 3.41
CA ALA A 116 10.26 20.56 4.85
C ALA A 116 10.77 19.15 5.15
N ALA A 117 10.24 18.13 4.45
CA ALA A 117 10.74 16.75 4.54
C ALA A 117 12.18 16.64 4.04
N HIS A 118 12.57 17.35 2.98
CA HIS A 118 13.96 17.40 2.53
C HIS A 118 14.88 18.01 3.58
N ALA A 119 14.52 19.17 4.13
CA ALA A 119 15.29 19.84 5.17
C ALA A 119 15.43 18.96 6.42
N PHE A 120 14.35 18.36 6.90
CA PHE A 120 14.38 17.45 8.05
C PHE A 120 15.27 16.22 7.81
N VAL A 121 15.15 15.58 6.63
CA VAL A 121 15.98 14.43 6.28
C VAL A 121 17.46 14.80 6.26
N VAL A 122 17.84 15.94 5.66
CA VAL A 122 19.25 16.33 5.52
C VAL A 122 19.86 16.86 6.81
N LEU A 123 19.12 17.68 7.55
CA LEU A 123 19.64 18.38 8.74
C LEU A 123 19.56 17.54 10.02
N TYR A 124 18.61 16.61 10.09
CA TYR A 124 18.32 15.84 11.31
C TYR A 124 18.40 14.32 11.09
N GLU A 125 17.67 13.78 10.12
CA GLU A 125 17.52 12.31 9.99
C GLU A 125 18.83 11.63 9.55
N GLU A 126 19.48 12.09 8.46
CA GLU A 126 20.73 11.53 7.96
C GLU A 126 21.90 11.67 8.96
N PRO A 127 22.15 12.83 9.60
CA PRO A 127 23.19 12.95 10.63
C PRO A 127 22.92 12.05 11.84
N THR A 128 21.66 11.96 12.30
CA THR A 128 21.29 11.11 13.44
C THR A 128 21.49 9.63 13.12
N LEU A 129 21.02 9.17 11.95
CA LEU A 129 21.23 7.78 11.50
C LEU A 129 22.72 7.46 11.28
N THR A 130 23.52 8.43 10.81
CA THR A 130 24.98 8.27 10.67
C THR A 130 25.66 8.12 12.03
N ARG A 131 25.23 8.88 13.05
CA ARG A 131 25.74 8.74 14.43
C ARG A 131 25.33 7.41 15.08
N LEU A 132 24.13 6.92 14.80
CA LEU A 132 23.60 5.67 15.40
C LEU A 132 24.13 4.39 14.74
N PHE A 133 24.34 4.38 13.42
CA PHE A 133 24.64 3.16 12.66
C PHE A 133 26.00 3.19 11.91
N GLY A 134 26.72 4.31 11.93
CA GLY A 134 28.09 4.42 11.39
C GLY A 134 28.22 3.95 9.94
N GLU A 135 29.22 3.10 9.68
CA GLU A 135 29.51 2.57 8.34
C GLU A 135 28.34 1.80 7.71
N GLN A 136 27.48 1.16 8.51
CA GLN A 136 26.29 0.46 7.97
C GLN A 136 25.35 1.43 7.26
N TYR A 137 25.22 2.65 7.80
CA TYR A 137 24.42 3.69 7.16
C TYR A 137 25.13 4.29 5.94
N ARG A 138 26.45 4.50 5.99
CA ARG A 138 27.20 5.02 4.84
C ARG A 138 27.14 4.07 3.64
N ALA A 139 27.29 2.77 3.86
CA ALA A 139 27.13 1.74 2.83
C ALA A 139 25.69 1.74 2.24
N TYR A 140 24.68 1.97 3.08
CA TYR A 140 23.29 2.14 2.65
C TYR A 140 23.06 3.45 1.86
N GLN A 141 23.72 4.56 2.24
CA GLN A 141 23.67 5.83 1.50
C GLN A 141 24.32 5.74 0.11
N ALA A 142 25.41 4.98 -0.01
CA ALA A 142 26.11 4.75 -1.28
C ALA A 142 25.30 3.87 -2.25
N SER A 143 24.64 2.83 -1.72
CA SER A 143 23.80 1.92 -2.51
C SER A 143 22.45 2.53 -2.88
N VAL A 144 21.73 3.16 -1.94
CA VAL A 144 20.35 3.63 -2.12
C VAL A 144 20.26 5.15 -2.16
N ARG A 145 19.55 5.68 -3.16
CA ARG A 145 19.37 7.14 -3.38
C ARG A 145 18.35 7.74 -2.38
N ARG A 146 18.49 9.03 -2.08
CA ARG A 146 17.65 9.75 -1.10
C ARG A 146 16.17 9.83 -1.50
N TRP A 147 15.88 10.21 -2.76
CA TRP A 147 14.52 10.52 -3.25
C TRP A 147 14.11 9.77 -4.52
N LEU A 148 15.05 9.51 -5.43
CA LEU A 148 14.77 8.78 -6.68
C LEU A 148 14.95 7.28 -6.45
N PRO A 149 14.01 6.41 -6.84
CA PRO A 149 14.20 4.97 -6.72
C PRO A 149 15.38 4.51 -7.58
N ARG A 150 16.29 3.75 -6.98
CA ARG A 150 17.42 3.09 -7.66
C ARG A 150 17.11 1.60 -7.76
N PHE A 151 16.84 1.14 -8.98
CA PHE A 151 16.54 -0.27 -9.25
C PHE A 151 17.79 -1.14 -9.45
N SER A 152 19.01 -0.61 -9.24
CA SER A 152 20.25 -1.13 -9.84
C SER A 152 21.38 -1.50 -8.87
N VAL A 153 21.15 -1.64 -7.55
CA VAL A 153 22.19 -2.08 -6.59
C VAL A 153 21.63 -3.06 -5.56
N MET A 154 21.41 -4.31 -6.00
CA MET A 154 21.53 -5.58 -5.25
C MET A 154 20.86 -6.71 -6.06
N ASP A 155 21.66 -7.68 -6.51
CA ASP A 155 21.23 -8.88 -7.23
C ASP A 155 21.34 -10.11 -6.30
N ARG A 156 20.38 -11.03 -6.17
CA ARG A 156 19.00 -11.17 -6.71
C ARG A 156 18.09 -11.72 -5.57
N PRO A 157 16.73 -11.68 -5.67
CA PRO A 157 16.00 -12.56 -6.57
C PRO A 157 14.89 -11.88 -7.38
N ASP A 158 14.38 -12.64 -8.36
CA ASP A 158 13.26 -12.36 -9.26
C ASP A 158 12.19 -11.38 -8.72
N GLN A 159 12.14 -10.15 -9.27
CA GLN A 159 11.13 -9.14 -8.90
C GLN A 159 9.75 -9.35 -9.56
N ARG A 160 9.50 -10.45 -10.28
CA ARG A 160 8.17 -10.77 -10.83
C ARG A 160 7.09 -10.81 -9.75
N TRP A 161 7.41 -11.14 -8.50
CA TRP A 161 6.44 -11.06 -7.38
C TRP A 161 5.93 -9.63 -7.15
N LEU A 162 6.78 -8.60 -7.24
CA LEU A 162 6.35 -7.21 -7.04
C LEU A 162 5.47 -6.74 -8.19
N ARG A 163 5.82 -7.13 -9.43
CA ARG A 163 4.97 -6.89 -10.60
C ARG A 163 3.62 -7.60 -10.44
N ALA A 164 3.62 -8.86 -9.98
CA ALA A 164 2.40 -9.61 -9.71
C ALA A 164 1.55 -8.95 -8.61
N VAL A 165 2.12 -8.51 -7.50
CA VAL A 165 1.41 -7.81 -6.41
C VAL A 165 0.76 -6.50 -6.90
N LEU A 166 1.47 -5.71 -7.71
CA LEU A 166 0.94 -4.47 -8.28
C LEU A 166 -0.17 -4.75 -9.31
N LEU A 167 0.05 -5.68 -10.25
CA LEU A 167 -0.95 -6.08 -11.25
C LEU A 167 -2.20 -6.67 -10.60
N LEU A 168 -2.05 -7.49 -9.55
CA LEU A 168 -3.16 -8.08 -8.82
C LEU A 168 -3.91 -7.05 -7.97
N GLY A 169 -3.20 -6.08 -7.37
CA GLY A 169 -3.84 -4.93 -6.69
C GLY A 169 -4.67 -4.06 -7.64
N VAL A 170 -4.15 -3.78 -8.84
CA VAL A 170 -4.91 -3.10 -9.91
C VAL A 170 -6.07 -3.96 -10.38
N LEU A 171 -5.90 -5.28 -10.55
CA LEU A 171 -6.99 -6.20 -10.90
C LEU A 171 -8.11 -6.16 -9.85
N TYR A 172 -7.80 -6.22 -8.56
CA TYR A 172 -8.80 -6.12 -7.49
C TYR A 172 -9.54 -4.78 -7.49
N LEU A 173 -8.84 -3.67 -7.77
CA LEU A 173 -9.49 -2.36 -7.97
C LEU A 173 -10.46 -2.40 -9.16
N VAL A 174 -10.01 -2.87 -10.33
CA VAL A 174 -10.80 -2.92 -11.56
C VAL A 174 -12.02 -3.83 -11.40
N VAL A 175 -11.84 -5.03 -10.84
CA VAL A 175 -12.93 -5.98 -10.54
C VAL A 175 -13.90 -5.34 -9.55
N GLY A 176 -13.43 -4.83 -8.42
CA GLY A 176 -14.29 -4.22 -7.41
C GLY A 176 -15.10 -3.05 -7.95
N ALA A 177 -14.48 -2.13 -8.70
CA ALA A 177 -15.17 -0.99 -9.30
C ALA A 177 -16.15 -1.40 -10.40
N THR A 178 -15.74 -2.27 -11.32
CA THR A 178 -16.58 -2.72 -12.45
C THR A 178 -17.82 -3.44 -11.94
N PHE A 179 -17.67 -4.46 -11.09
CA PHE A 179 -18.83 -5.20 -10.57
C PHE A 179 -19.69 -4.38 -9.59
N ALA A 180 -19.12 -3.41 -8.87
CA ALA A 180 -19.91 -2.46 -8.09
C ALA A 180 -20.80 -1.57 -8.99
N THR A 181 -20.28 -1.07 -10.12
CA THR A 181 -21.09 -0.26 -11.06
C THR A 181 -22.15 -1.09 -11.79
N LEU A 182 -21.83 -2.33 -12.20
CA LEU A 182 -22.80 -3.27 -12.79
C LEU A 182 -23.94 -3.62 -11.82
N ALA A 183 -23.59 -3.88 -10.54
CA ALA A 183 -24.58 -4.08 -9.49
C ALA A 183 -25.41 -2.80 -9.23
N GLY A 184 -24.79 -1.61 -9.24
CA GLY A 184 -25.50 -0.33 -9.08
C GLY A 184 -26.53 -0.06 -10.19
N ARG A 185 -26.22 -0.43 -11.44
CA ARG A 185 -27.10 -0.26 -12.61
C ARG A 185 -28.19 -1.33 -12.76
N SER A 186 -28.17 -2.38 -11.94
CA SER A 186 -29.07 -3.51 -12.07
C SER A 186 -30.41 -3.28 -11.38
N GLY A 187 -31.51 -3.29 -12.15
CA GLY A 187 -32.86 -3.06 -11.64
C GLY A 187 -33.36 -4.12 -10.65
N SER A 188 -33.08 -5.41 -10.89
CA SER A 188 -33.54 -6.50 -10.02
C SER A 188 -32.54 -6.87 -8.92
N GLY A 189 -33.05 -7.25 -7.74
CA GLY A 189 -32.23 -7.64 -6.58
C GLY A 189 -31.37 -8.88 -6.85
N GLN A 190 -31.91 -9.87 -7.58
CA GLN A 190 -31.17 -11.08 -7.98
C GLN A 190 -29.96 -10.74 -8.87
N MET A 191 -30.11 -9.83 -9.83
CA MET A 191 -29.01 -9.40 -10.70
C MET A 191 -27.92 -8.67 -9.90
N ARG A 192 -28.28 -7.87 -8.89
CA ARG A 192 -27.31 -7.25 -7.97
C ARG A 192 -26.51 -8.28 -7.16
N VAL A 193 -27.15 -9.36 -6.72
CA VAL A 193 -26.48 -10.48 -6.05
C VAL A 193 -25.56 -11.23 -7.03
N ALA A 194 -26.02 -11.51 -8.24
CA ALA A 194 -25.23 -12.18 -9.28
C ALA A 194 -23.93 -11.43 -9.61
N TRP A 195 -23.99 -10.11 -9.84
CA TRP A 195 -22.78 -9.32 -10.08
C TRP A 195 -21.82 -9.30 -8.90
N ARG A 196 -22.33 -9.26 -7.66
CA ARG A 196 -21.48 -9.35 -6.46
C ARG A 196 -20.80 -10.72 -6.36
N LEU A 197 -21.53 -11.81 -6.59
CA LEU A 197 -20.98 -13.16 -6.61
C LEU A 197 -19.91 -13.33 -7.70
N ALA A 198 -20.14 -12.80 -8.90
CA ALA A 198 -19.16 -12.82 -9.97
C ALA A 198 -17.86 -12.08 -9.59
N ALA A 199 -17.95 -10.94 -8.89
CA ALA A 199 -16.78 -10.24 -8.35
C ALA A 199 -15.96 -11.09 -7.37
N TRP A 200 -16.65 -11.83 -6.48
CA TRP A 200 -16.02 -12.78 -5.55
C TRP A 200 -15.33 -13.93 -6.29
N VAL A 201 -15.98 -14.54 -7.28
CA VAL A 201 -15.42 -15.65 -8.08
C VAL A 201 -14.16 -15.21 -8.83
N VAL A 202 -14.19 -14.07 -9.53
CA VAL A 202 -13.03 -13.53 -10.26
C VAL A 202 -11.89 -13.20 -9.29
N SER A 203 -12.20 -12.58 -8.15
CA SER A 203 -11.20 -12.23 -7.13
C SER A 203 -10.55 -13.46 -6.49
N ALA A 204 -11.35 -14.51 -6.21
CA ALA A 204 -10.86 -15.78 -5.65
C ALA A 204 -10.00 -16.55 -6.65
N ALA A 205 -10.40 -16.60 -7.93
CA ALA A 205 -9.61 -17.22 -8.99
C ALA A 205 -8.24 -16.52 -9.15
N ALA A 206 -8.23 -15.18 -9.16
CA ALA A 206 -6.99 -14.40 -9.23
C ALA A 206 -6.10 -14.58 -7.99
N PHE A 207 -6.69 -14.67 -6.80
CA PHE A 207 -5.97 -14.96 -5.55
C PHE A 207 -5.30 -16.34 -5.56
N ALA A 208 -6.03 -17.37 -5.97
CA ALA A 208 -5.51 -18.73 -6.10
C ALA A 208 -4.41 -18.82 -7.17
N ALA A 209 -4.59 -18.13 -8.31
CA ALA A 209 -3.59 -18.04 -9.37
C ALA A 209 -2.29 -17.36 -8.89
N HIS A 210 -2.37 -16.29 -8.08
CA HIS A 210 -1.19 -15.65 -7.49
C HIS A 210 -0.43 -16.59 -6.55
N ILE A 211 -1.14 -17.28 -5.64
CA ILE A 211 -0.54 -18.26 -4.72
C ILE A 211 0.13 -19.40 -5.50
N GLY A 212 -0.55 -19.94 -6.52
CA GLY A 212 -0.01 -20.97 -7.39
C GLY A 212 1.23 -20.52 -8.15
N TYR A 213 1.20 -19.32 -8.76
CA TYR A 213 2.33 -18.73 -9.46
C TYR A 213 3.56 -18.55 -8.56
N GLU A 214 3.37 -18.01 -7.36
CA GLU A 214 4.46 -17.85 -6.40
C GLU A 214 5.04 -19.18 -5.90
N HIS A 215 4.18 -20.17 -5.66
CA HIS A 215 4.61 -21.45 -5.11
C HIS A 215 5.27 -22.36 -6.17
N VAL A 216 4.74 -22.38 -7.40
CA VAL A 216 5.23 -23.22 -8.50
C VAL A 216 6.36 -22.56 -9.28
N ARG A 217 6.16 -21.30 -9.69
CA ARG A 217 7.01 -20.58 -10.66
C ARG A 217 8.13 -19.77 -10.01
N LEU A 218 7.87 -19.20 -8.83
CA LEU A 218 8.89 -18.48 -8.03
C LEU A 218 9.49 -19.33 -6.90
N ARG A 219 8.89 -20.49 -6.58
CA ARG A 219 9.31 -21.43 -5.51
C ARG A 219 9.47 -20.75 -4.14
N HIS A 220 8.64 -19.75 -3.86
CA HIS A 220 8.67 -19.05 -2.58
C HIS A 220 8.14 -19.91 -1.43
N SER A 221 8.69 -19.69 -0.23
CA SER A 221 8.20 -20.31 1.02
C SER A 221 6.77 -19.87 1.32
N PRO A 222 5.89 -20.71 1.92
CA PRO A 222 4.49 -20.38 2.21
C PRO A 222 4.30 -19.02 2.91
N ARG A 223 5.14 -18.70 3.89
CA ARG A 223 5.09 -17.42 4.62
C ARG A 223 5.36 -16.20 3.73
N ARG A 224 6.24 -16.29 2.73
CA ARG A 224 6.51 -15.19 1.78
C ARG A 224 5.34 -15.00 0.82
N THR A 225 4.84 -16.09 0.24
CA THR A 225 3.64 -16.08 -0.62
C THR A 225 2.44 -15.50 0.12
N ALA A 226 2.26 -15.83 1.40
CA ALA A 226 1.22 -15.26 2.25
C ALA A 226 1.36 -13.74 2.44
N VAL A 227 2.56 -13.22 2.68
CA VAL A 227 2.81 -11.76 2.76
C VAL A 227 2.48 -11.08 1.43
N HIS A 228 2.94 -11.63 0.29
CA HIS A 228 2.72 -11.00 -1.01
C HIS A 228 1.23 -11.01 -1.41
N ALA A 229 0.54 -12.13 -1.21
CA ALA A 229 -0.90 -12.23 -1.46
C ALA A 229 -1.71 -11.25 -0.57
N ALA A 230 -1.36 -11.16 0.72
CA ALA A 230 -1.96 -10.18 1.63
C ALA A 230 -1.70 -8.73 1.22
N MET A 231 -0.49 -8.40 0.76
CA MET A 231 -0.15 -7.07 0.23
C MET A 231 -0.99 -6.70 -0.99
N ALA A 232 -1.18 -7.63 -1.93
CA ALA A 232 -1.98 -7.39 -3.13
C ALA A 232 -3.47 -7.16 -2.80
N VAL A 233 -4.04 -7.97 -1.91
CA VAL A 233 -5.41 -7.80 -1.42
C VAL A 233 -5.58 -6.49 -0.64
N ALA A 234 -4.63 -6.15 0.25
CA ALA A 234 -4.65 -4.90 1.00
C ALA A 234 -4.54 -3.67 0.08
N LEU A 235 -3.69 -3.74 -0.97
CA LEU A 235 -3.56 -2.70 -2.00
C LEU A 235 -4.86 -2.48 -2.78
N GLY A 236 -5.50 -3.56 -3.24
CA GLY A 236 -6.78 -3.49 -3.95
C GLY A 236 -7.91 -2.97 -3.07
N ALA A 237 -8.00 -3.45 -1.82
CA ALA A 237 -8.97 -2.98 -0.83
C ALA A 237 -8.74 -1.51 -0.47
N PHE A 238 -7.49 -1.06 -0.35
CA PHE A 238 -7.17 0.35 -0.15
C PHE A 238 -7.64 1.21 -1.32
N ALA A 239 -7.37 0.77 -2.55
CA ALA A 239 -7.77 1.50 -3.73
C ALA A 239 -9.30 1.63 -3.84
N LEU A 240 -10.05 0.57 -3.52
CA LEU A 240 -11.51 0.61 -3.43
C LEU A 240 -12.01 1.53 -2.31
N ALA A 241 -11.34 1.55 -1.15
CA ALA A 241 -11.70 2.45 -0.05
C ALA A 241 -11.51 3.93 -0.43
N VAL A 242 -10.44 4.28 -1.17
CA VAL A 242 -10.28 5.66 -1.69
C VAL A 242 -11.35 5.98 -2.74
N ALA A 243 -11.63 5.09 -3.68
CA ALA A 243 -12.68 5.29 -4.68
C ALA A 243 -14.07 5.52 -4.01
N ALA A 244 -14.37 4.76 -2.95
CA ALA A 244 -15.59 4.96 -2.15
C ALA A 244 -15.60 6.29 -1.37
N ASN A 245 -14.45 6.73 -0.84
CA ASN A 245 -14.34 8.05 -0.20
C ASN A 245 -14.62 9.18 -1.19
N VAL A 246 -14.02 9.11 -2.38
CA VAL A 246 -14.15 10.13 -3.42
C VAL A 246 -15.61 10.23 -3.87
N HIS A 247 -16.23 9.09 -4.18
CA HIS A 247 -17.64 9.04 -4.54
C HIS A 247 -18.56 9.54 -3.41
N GLY A 248 -18.29 9.18 -2.16
CA GLY A 248 -19.08 9.63 -1.01
C GLY A 248 -18.94 11.13 -0.70
N HIS A 249 -17.80 11.75 -1.05
CA HIS A 249 -17.63 13.20 -0.98
C HIS A 249 -18.39 13.91 -2.11
N ALA A 250 -18.29 13.42 -3.35
CA ALA A 250 -19.04 13.94 -4.49
C ALA A 250 -20.57 13.81 -4.32
N ALA A 251 -21.04 12.74 -3.66
CA ALA A 251 -22.46 12.49 -3.37
C ALA A 251 -22.95 13.13 -2.05
N ALA A 252 -22.17 14.04 -1.44
CA ALA A 252 -22.49 14.72 -0.17
C ALA A 252 -22.95 13.78 0.98
N SER A 253 -22.35 12.58 1.06
CA SER A 253 -22.77 11.54 2.00
C SER A 253 -22.63 11.97 3.47
N HIS A 254 -23.67 11.79 4.27
CA HIS A 254 -23.64 12.02 5.72
C HIS A 254 -22.60 11.14 6.48
N ASN A 255 -22.12 10.04 5.90
CA ASN A 255 -21.20 9.10 6.57
C ASN A 255 -19.70 9.31 6.23
N GLN A 256 -19.24 10.57 6.15
CA GLN A 256 -17.83 10.88 5.87
C GLN A 256 -16.87 10.27 6.91
N ARG A 257 -17.29 10.12 8.17
CA ARG A 257 -16.46 9.49 9.22
C ARG A 257 -16.22 8.00 8.95
N GLY A 258 -17.26 7.25 8.57
CA GLY A 258 -17.13 5.83 8.23
C GLY A 258 -16.27 5.59 6.99
N LEU A 259 -16.43 6.45 5.97
CA LEU A 259 -15.59 6.42 4.77
C LEU A 259 -14.11 6.68 5.11
N ALA A 260 -13.80 7.72 5.89
CA ALA A 260 -12.44 8.02 6.29
C ALA A 260 -11.79 6.87 7.10
N LEU A 261 -12.56 6.21 7.98
CA LEU A 261 -12.10 5.01 8.71
C LEU A 261 -11.83 3.82 7.77
N ALA A 262 -12.60 3.65 6.70
CA ALA A 262 -12.40 2.57 5.74
C ALA A 262 -11.03 2.65 5.03
N LEU A 263 -10.43 3.84 4.89
CA LEU A 263 -9.07 3.99 4.33
C LEU A 263 -8.00 3.21 5.12
N VAL A 264 -8.18 3.06 6.44
CA VAL A 264 -7.22 2.36 7.32
C VAL A 264 -7.75 0.97 7.70
N ALA A 265 -9.04 0.86 7.98
CA ALA A 265 -9.66 -0.40 8.40
C ALA A 265 -9.75 -1.42 7.26
N TRP A 266 -10.15 -1.01 6.04
CA TRP A 266 -10.43 -1.95 4.95
C TRP A 266 -9.19 -2.72 4.44
N PRO A 267 -8.00 -2.10 4.29
CA PRO A 267 -6.77 -2.82 3.94
C PRO A 267 -6.31 -3.81 5.02
N ALA A 268 -6.51 -3.46 6.29
CA ALA A 268 -6.15 -4.32 7.42
C ALA A 268 -7.12 -5.51 7.53
N LEU A 269 -8.42 -5.24 7.45
CA LEU A 269 -9.50 -6.23 7.50
C LEU A 269 -9.49 -7.20 6.31
N SER A 270 -9.00 -6.80 5.13
CA SER A 270 -8.85 -7.70 3.99
C SER A 270 -7.49 -8.42 3.95
N GLY A 271 -6.41 -7.71 4.30
CA GLY A 271 -5.05 -8.24 4.27
C GLY A 271 -4.77 -9.31 5.32
N LEU A 272 -5.34 -9.19 6.53
CA LEU A 272 -5.13 -10.17 7.60
C LEU A 272 -5.76 -11.55 7.29
N PRO A 273 -7.04 -11.67 6.90
CA PRO A 273 -7.61 -12.94 6.45
C PRO A 273 -6.90 -13.49 5.21
N ALA A 274 -6.55 -12.64 4.24
CA ALA A 274 -5.80 -13.05 3.06
C ALA A 274 -4.45 -13.67 3.42
N PHE A 275 -3.73 -13.12 4.41
CA PHE A 275 -2.49 -13.71 4.92
C PHE A 275 -2.72 -15.12 5.48
N VAL A 276 -3.74 -15.29 6.33
CA VAL A 276 -4.06 -16.59 6.97
C VAL A 276 -4.42 -17.65 5.93
N VAL A 277 -5.32 -17.32 5.00
CA VAL A 277 -5.75 -18.23 3.93
C VAL A 277 -4.58 -18.60 3.00
N ALA A 278 -3.78 -17.62 2.58
CA ALA A 278 -2.61 -17.88 1.73
C ALA A 278 -1.52 -18.69 2.44
N LEU A 279 -1.35 -18.51 3.76
CA LEU A 279 -0.42 -19.30 4.56
C LEU A 279 -0.88 -20.76 4.67
N ALA A 280 -2.16 -20.99 4.91
CA ALA A 280 -2.74 -22.34 4.96
C ALA A 280 -2.63 -23.04 3.59
N ALA A 281 -3.07 -22.38 2.52
CA ALA A 281 -3.00 -22.91 1.15
C ALA A 281 -1.55 -23.21 0.71
N GLY A 282 -0.64 -22.25 0.91
CA GLY A 282 0.78 -22.43 0.58
C GLY A 282 1.44 -23.56 1.40
N SER A 283 1.04 -23.75 2.66
CA SER A 283 1.55 -24.84 3.50
C SER A 283 1.01 -26.21 3.06
N GLY A 284 -0.26 -26.29 2.67
CA GLY A 284 -0.86 -27.49 2.07
C GLY A 284 -0.14 -27.91 0.79
N LEU A 285 0.09 -26.97 -0.14
CA LEU A 285 0.85 -27.20 -1.37
C LEU A 285 2.28 -27.69 -1.08
N ALA A 286 2.96 -27.11 -0.09
CA ALA A 286 4.29 -27.54 0.32
C ALA A 286 4.30 -28.98 0.90
N LEU A 287 3.28 -29.36 1.65
CA LEU A 287 3.12 -30.71 2.21
C LEU A 287 2.85 -31.75 1.12
N ILE A 288 1.94 -31.46 0.18
CA ILE A 288 1.65 -32.33 -0.98
C ILE A 288 2.92 -32.58 -1.77
N ARG A 289 3.66 -31.51 -2.12
CA ARG A 289 4.92 -31.61 -2.85
C ARG A 289 5.95 -32.48 -2.14
N ARG A 290 6.09 -32.36 -0.81
CA ARG A 290 6.99 -33.20 0.01
C ARG A 290 6.61 -34.69 0.00
N ARG A 291 5.30 -35.00 0.01
CA ARG A 291 4.80 -36.38 -0.09
C ARG A 291 5.14 -36.99 -1.45
N VAL A 292 4.86 -36.28 -2.54
CA VAL A 292 5.19 -36.73 -3.92
C VAL A 292 6.68 -36.99 -4.08
N THR A 293 7.56 -36.10 -3.60
CA THR A 293 9.02 -36.32 -3.69
C THR A 293 9.54 -37.47 -2.84
N ARG A 294 8.85 -37.83 -1.74
CA ARG A 294 9.23 -39.00 -0.91
C ARG A 294 8.77 -40.31 -1.54
N GLY A 295 7.57 -40.35 -2.12
CA GLY A 295 7.09 -41.54 -2.83
C GLY A 295 7.95 -41.90 -4.05
N ALA A 296 8.46 -40.90 -4.78
CA ALA A 296 9.32 -41.11 -5.95
C ALA A 296 10.76 -41.58 -5.62
N GLY A 297 11.19 -41.49 -4.35
CA GLY A 297 12.55 -41.86 -3.92
C GLY A 297 12.63 -43.18 -3.12
N GLY A 298 11.55 -43.96 -3.08
CA GLY A 298 11.48 -45.26 -2.37
C GLY A 298 11.51 -46.49 -3.27
N HIS A 299 11.90 -46.32 -4.54
CA HIS A 299 11.91 -47.36 -5.58
C HIS A 299 13.27 -47.44 -6.32
N SER A 300 14.35 -47.07 -5.62
CA SER A 300 15.75 -47.16 -6.08
C SER A 300 16.58 -47.93 -5.06
#